data_AF-A0A2V9PM63-F1
#
_entry.id   AF-A0A2V9PM63-F1
#
_cell.length_a   1.000
_cell.length_b   1.000
_cell.length_c   1.000
_cell.angle_alpha   90.00
_cell.angle_beta   90.00
_cell.angle_gamma   90.00
#
_symmetry.space_group_name_H-M   'P 1'
#
loop_
_entity.id
_entity.type
_entity.pdbx_description
1 polymer ?
#
loop_
_entity_poly.entity_id
_entity_poly.type
_entity_poly.pdbx_seq_one_letter_code
_entity_poly.pdbx_strand_id
1 'polypeptide(L)'
;MESERRMKMNQNQNFDQILESAVVANWVDLMRGARSGLIHVEYGFVANGTLDYLQFWSSITRGHWLLACAYRMSASGFHVTGVHFDNGYASEGLAHALELVIAHQNAFAAPRNLGRAGLLQIATPTQQEISAATASVSEAFDPHQLRVRGPGLGLNSGAARY
;
A
#
# COMPACT_ATOMS: atom_id res chain seq x y z
N MET A 1 -12.44 -27.19 6.89
CA MET A 1 -13.39 -26.56 5.96
C MET A 1 -13.15 -25.07 6.03
N GLU A 2 -12.45 -24.61 5.01
CA GLU A 2 -11.91 -23.28 4.78
C GLU A 2 -13.06 -22.28 4.57
N SER A 3 -13.44 -21.52 5.59
CA SER A 3 -14.47 -20.49 5.42
C SER A 3 -14.28 -19.38 6.43
N GLU A 4 -13.20 -18.60 6.29
CA GLU A 4 -13.02 -17.36 7.04
C GLU A 4 -11.89 -16.47 6.50
N ARG A 5 -11.91 -16.18 5.20
CA ARG A 5 -11.36 -14.90 4.69
C ARG A 5 -12.47 -14.11 4.03
N ARG A 6 -13.53 -13.91 4.81
CA ARG A 6 -14.57 -12.93 4.52
C ARG A 6 -13.87 -11.58 4.49
N MET A 7 -13.69 -11.03 3.29
CA MET A 7 -13.25 -9.67 3.04
C MET A 7 -14.18 -8.74 3.83
N LYS A 8 -13.77 -8.36 5.04
CA LYS A 8 -14.43 -7.33 5.82
C LYS A 8 -14.13 -6.02 5.10
N MET A 9 -14.96 -5.67 4.14
CA MET A 9 -15.19 -4.29 3.73
C MET A 9 -15.71 -3.55 4.96
N ASN A 10 -14.80 -3.08 5.80
CA ASN A 10 -15.12 -2.29 6.98
C ASN A 10 -14.53 -0.90 6.76
N GLN A 11 -15.35 0.10 7.04
CA GLN A 11 -15.30 1.50 6.63
C GLN A 11 -14.04 2.33 7.00
N ASN A 12 -12.94 1.70 7.43
CA ASN A 12 -11.63 2.33 7.55
C ASN A 12 -10.60 1.40 6.89
N GLN A 13 -10.18 1.67 5.65
CA GLN A 13 -9.06 0.94 5.06
C GLN A 13 -7.80 1.18 5.92
N ASN A 14 -7.22 0.08 6.42
CA ASN A 14 -5.92 0.10 7.07
C ASN A 14 -4.83 0.26 6.00
N PHE A 15 -3.71 0.90 6.37
CA PHE A 15 -2.51 0.98 5.56
C PHE A 15 -2.10 -0.38 4.96
N ASP A 16 -2.18 -1.45 5.75
CA ASP A 16 -1.86 -2.81 5.30
C ASP A 16 -2.76 -3.28 4.14
N GLN A 17 -4.05 -2.94 4.20
CA GLN A 17 -5.04 -3.38 3.21
C GLN A 17 -4.89 -2.64 1.88
N ILE A 18 -4.56 -1.35 1.92
CA ILE A 18 -4.33 -0.58 0.70
C ILE A 18 -3.02 -0.99 0.03
N LEU A 19 -1.97 -1.30 0.81
CA LEU A 19 -0.73 -1.86 0.29
C LEU A 19 -0.95 -3.24 -0.34
N GLU A 20 -1.67 -4.12 0.35
CA GLU A 20 -2.02 -5.44 -0.21
C GLU A 20 -2.80 -5.30 -1.52
N SER A 21 -3.81 -4.42 -1.55
CA SER A 21 -4.59 -4.17 -2.76
C SER A 21 -3.73 -3.60 -3.89
N ALA A 22 -2.81 -2.68 -3.60
CA ALA A 22 -1.91 -2.11 -4.59
C ALA A 22 -0.97 -3.17 -5.19
N VAL A 23 -0.45 -4.09 -4.37
CA VAL A 23 0.38 -5.21 -4.85
C VAL A 23 -0.44 -6.17 -5.71
N VAL A 24 -1.62 -6.56 -5.26
CA VAL A 24 -2.48 -7.50 -5.99
C VAL A 24 -2.96 -6.91 -7.32
N ALA A 25 -3.28 -5.61 -7.36
CA ALA A 25 -3.65 -4.92 -8.59
C ALA A 25 -2.49 -4.86 -9.61
N ASN A 26 -1.26 -4.70 -9.12
CA ASN A 26 -0.04 -4.61 -9.95
C ASN A 26 0.76 -5.93 -9.97
N TRP A 27 0.08 -7.06 -9.72
CA TRP A 27 0.73 -8.37 -9.57
C TRP A 27 1.51 -8.78 -10.82
N VAL A 28 0.95 -8.52 -12.01
CA VAL A 28 1.56 -8.90 -13.31
C VAL A 28 2.93 -8.25 -13.49
N ASP A 29 3.06 -6.97 -13.16
CA ASP A 29 4.31 -6.22 -13.29
C ASP A 29 5.34 -6.71 -12.25
N LEU A 30 4.90 -6.93 -11.01
CA LEU A 30 5.73 -7.42 -9.91
C LEU A 30 6.17 -8.89 -10.05
N MET A 31 5.50 -9.65 -10.92
CA MET A 31 5.86 -11.01 -11.27
C MET A 31 6.60 -11.12 -12.61
N ARG A 32 6.78 -10.03 -13.36
CA ARG A 32 7.45 -10.00 -14.67
C ARG A 32 6.91 -11.09 -15.62
N GLY A 33 5.60 -11.33 -15.57
CA GLY A 33 4.93 -12.35 -16.39
C GLY A 33 5.04 -13.79 -15.88
N ALA A 34 5.65 -14.04 -14.72
CA ALA A 34 5.63 -15.38 -14.11
C ALA A 34 4.25 -15.74 -13.55
N ARG A 35 3.92 -17.05 -13.63
CA ARG A 35 2.58 -17.57 -13.29
C ARG A 35 2.30 -17.62 -11.79
N SER A 36 3.33 -17.77 -10.97
CA SER A 36 3.20 -17.88 -9.52
C SER A 36 4.45 -17.42 -8.81
N GLY A 37 4.28 -17.04 -7.55
CA GLY A 37 5.35 -16.59 -6.68
C GLY A 37 4.81 -15.99 -5.39
N LEU A 38 5.71 -15.32 -4.67
CA LEU A 38 5.42 -14.62 -3.43
C LEU A 38 5.93 -13.19 -3.53
N ILE A 39 5.15 -12.27 -2.98
CA ILE A 39 5.60 -10.90 -2.77
C ILE A 39 5.66 -10.65 -1.26
N HIS A 40 6.78 -10.10 -0.82
CA HIS A 40 6.98 -9.62 0.54
C HIS A 40 6.98 -8.09 0.52
N VAL A 41 6.18 -7.49 1.38
CA VAL A 41 6.19 -6.05 1.61
C VAL A 41 6.65 -5.81 3.02
N GLU A 42 7.75 -5.07 3.17
CA GLU A 42 8.25 -4.61 4.45
C GLU A 42 8.13 -3.10 4.53
N TYR A 43 7.66 -2.57 5.66
CA TYR A 43 7.56 -1.13 5.87
C TYR A 43 7.76 -0.76 7.33
N GLY A 44 8.26 0.45 7.56
CA GLY A 44 8.48 0.99 8.89
C GLY A 44 7.96 2.41 9.00
N PHE A 45 7.52 2.77 10.21
CA PHE A 45 7.12 4.13 10.56
C PHE A 45 8.10 4.71 11.57
N VAL A 46 8.43 5.99 11.42
CA VAL A 46 9.08 6.76 12.49
C VAL A 46 8.09 7.00 13.64
N ALA A 47 8.62 7.37 14.81
CA ALA A 47 7.81 7.54 16.03
C ALA A 47 6.66 8.55 15.92
N ASN A 48 6.72 9.48 14.96
CA ASN A 48 5.64 10.45 14.70
C ASN A 48 4.50 9.88 13.83
N GLY A 49 4.57 8.60 13.45
CA GLY A 49 3.56 7.93 12.62
C GLY A 49 3.73 8.13 11.12
N THR A 50 4.83 8.73 10.66
CA THR A 50 5.13 8.87 9.22
C THR A 50 5.89 7.66 8.71
N LEU A 51 5.59 7.22 7.49
CA LEU A 51 6.28 6.14 6.80
C LEU A 51 7.75 6.50 6.56
N ASP A 52 8.65 5.72 7.13
CA ASP A 52 10.10 5.88 7.02
C ASP A 52 10.64 5.20 5.76
N TYR A 53 10.25 3.93 5.58
CA TYR A 53 10.66 3.10 4.46
C TYR A 53 9.58 2.10 4.07
N LEU A 54 9.65 1.64 2.83
CA LEU A 54 8.80 0.60 2.26
C LEU A 54 9.62 -0.17 1.22
N GLN A 55 9.53 -1.50 1.22
CA GLN A 55 10.27 -2.37 0.30
C GLN A 55 9.39 -3.51 -0.19
N PHE A 56 9.43 -3.76 -1.49
CA PHE A 56 8.72 -4.83 -2.18
C PHE A 56 9.74 -5.83 -2.68
N TRP A 57 9.66 -7.04 -2.16
CA TRP A 57 10.49 -8.18 -2.52
C TRP A 57 9.66 -9.17 -3.32
N SER A 58 10.11 -9.54 -4.51
CA SER A 58 9.45 -10.54 -5.35
C SER A 58 10.26 -11.83 -5.33
N SER A 59 9.59 -12.96 -5.12
CA SER A 59 10.15 -14.30 -5.25
C SER A 59 9.42 -15.03 -6.36
N ILE A 60 9.97 -14.91 -7.57
CA ILE A 60 9.54 -15.64 -8.76
C ILE A 60 10.14 -17.05 -8.77
N THR A 61 11.41 -17.15 -8.38
CA THR A 61 12.13 -18.42 -8.26
C THR A 61 12.25 -18.79 -6.79
N ARG A 62 11.83 -20.00 -6.44
CA ARG A 62 11.82 -20.48 -5.05
C ARG A 62 13.19 -20.28 -4.39
N GLY A 63 13.21 -19.61 -3.24
CA GLY A 63 14.42 -19.35 -2.47
C GLY A 63 15.21 -18.12 -2.92
N HIS A 64 14.80 -17.44 -4.00
CA HIS A 64 15.40 -16.20 -4.45
C HIS A 64 14.42 -15.05 -4.24
N TRP A 65 14.88 -13.99 -3.60
CA TRP A 65 14.14 -12.75 -3.39
C TRP A 65 14.88 -11.63 -4.11
N LEU A 66 14.16 -10.91 -4.95
CA LEU A 66 14.66 -9.74 -5.66
C LEU A 66 13.90 -8.51 -5.16
N LEU A 67 14.62 -7.44 -4.86
CA LEU A 67 13.99 -6.15 -4.56
C LEU A 67 13.38 -5.61 -5.84
N ALA A 68 12.06 -5.51 -5.88
CA ALA A 68 11.32 -4.98 -7.02
C ALA A 68 11.18 -3.46 -6.92
N CYS A 69 10.81 -2.96 -5.75
CA CYS A 69 10.55 -1.54 -5.52
C CYS A 69 10.92 -1.18 -4.08
N ALA A 70 11.45 0.01 -3.87
CA ALA A 70 11.69 0.57 -2.56
C ALA A 70 11.26 2.03 -2.52
N TYR A 71 10.77 2.46 -1.38
CA TYR A 71 10.56 3.85 -1.03
C TYR A 71 11.29 4.16 0.27
N ARG A 72 11.85 5.37 0.34
CA ARG A 72 12.42 5.92 1.57
C ARG A 72 12.13 7.40 1.67
N MET A 73 11.72 7.83 2.86
CA MET A 73 11.40 9.24 3.15
C MET A 73 12.66 10.10 3.25
N SER A 74 13.70 9.61 3.93
CA SER A 74 14.95 10.35 4.11
C SER A 74 16.05 9.82 3.18
N ALA A 75 16.62 10.69 2.35
CA ALA A 75 17.88 10.39 1.68
C ALA A 75 18.98 10.25 2.74
N SER A 76 19.52 9.05 2.92
CA SER A 76 20.89 8.93 3.39
C SER A 76 21.80 8.99 2.16
N GLY A 77 23.07 9.40 2.31
CA GLY A 77 23.98 9.70 1.18
C GLY A 77 24.19 8.59 0.13
N PHE A 78 23.57 7.41 0.29
CA PHE A 78 23.62 6.29 -0.64
C PHE A 78 22.25 5.92 -1.26
N HIS A 79 21.14 6.58 -0.87
CA HIS A 79 19.79 6.24 -1.30
C HIS A 79 19.00 7.48 -1.74
N VAL A 80 18.40 7.41 -2.93
CA VAL A 80 17.54 8.44 -3.50
C VAL A 80 16.20 8.46 -2.74
N THR A 81 15.71 9.65 -2.41
CA THR A 81 14.37 9.83 -1.82
C THR A 81 13.28 9.52 -2.85
N GLY A 82 12.19 8.90 -2.41
CA GLY A 82 11.04 8.59 -3.27
C GLY A 82 10.96 7.13 -3.69
N VAL A 83 10.07 6.84 -4.63
CA VAL A 83 9.83 5.47 -5.15
C VAL A 83 10.90 5.14 -6.19
N HIS A 84 11.57 4.01 -6.01
CA HIS A 84 12.64 3.52 -6.87
C HIS A 84 12.44 2.04 -7.17
N PHE A 85 12.59 1.66 -8.44
CA PHE A 85 12.55 0.26 -8.86
C PHE A 85 13.96 -0.27 -9.12
N ASP A 86 14.20 -1.53 -8.76
CA ASP A 86 15.51 -2.17 -8.88
C ASP A 86 15.39 -3.48 -9.69
N ASN A 87 16.49 -4.14 -10.01
CA ASN A 87 16.55 -5.45 -10.66
C ASN A 87 15.77 -5.55 -12.00
N GLY A 88 15.66 -4.43 -12.72
CA GLY A 88 14.93 -4.32 -13.98
C GLY A 88 13.41 -4.36 -13.84
N TYR A 89 12.89 -4.18 -12.63
CA TYR A 89 11.47 -3.98 -12.40
C TYR A 89 11.06 -2.56 -12.81
N ALA A 90 9.82 -2.42 -13.27
CA ALA A 90 9.15 -1.15 -13.49
C ALA A 90 7.65 -1.41 -13.46
N SER A 91 6.89 -0.54 -12.78
CA SER A 91 5.42 -0.56 -12.81
C SER A 91 4.92 0.85 -12.59
N GLU A 92 4.34 1.44 -13.63
CA GLU A 92 3.75 2.78 -13.56
C GLU A 92 2.55 2.77 -12.60
N GLY A 93 1.72 1.72 -12.66
CA GLY A 93 0.56 1.56 -11.79
C GLY A 93 0.95 1.45 -10.32
N LEU A 94 2.00 0.68 -9.99
CA LEU A 94 2.49 0.60 -8.62
C LEU A 94 3.13 1.92 -8.18
N ALA A 95 3.94 2.56 -9.02
CA ALA A 95 4.56 3.84 -8.69
C ALA A 95 3.51 4.88 -8.31
N HIS A 96 2.48 5.02 -9.15
CA HIS A 96 1.39 5.95 -8.93
C HIS A 96 0.58 5.61 -7.67
N ALA A 97 0.23 4.34 -7.47
CA ALA A 97 -0.47 3.91 -6.27
C ALA A 97 0.33 4.22 -5.00
N LEU A 98 1.64 3.99 -5.01
CA LEU A 98 2.52 4.28 -3.87
C LEU A 98 2.64 5.76 -3.59
N GLU A 99 2.79 6.60 -4.61
CA GLU A 99 2.79 8.07 -4.46
C GLU A 99 1.52 8.54 -3.75
N LEU A 100 0.35 8.00 -4.13
CA LEU A 100 -0.92 8.32 -3.49
C LEU A 100 -1.01 7.78 -2.06
N VAL A 101 -0.55 6.55 -1.79
CA VAL A 101 -0.47 6.00 -0.42
C VAL A 101 0.42 6.87 0.46
N ILE A 102 1.58 7.30 -0.04
CA ILE A 102 2.55 8.11 0.70
C ILE A 102 2.00 9.52 0.96
N ALA A 103 1.40 10.15 -0.06
CA ALA A 103 0.80 11.48 0.04
C ALA A 103 -0.39 11.51 1.00
N HIS A 104 -1.16 10.42 1.06
CA HIS A 104 -2.37 10.32 1.88
C HIS A 104 -2.23 9.34 3.05
N GLN A 105 -1.00 9.05 3.50
CA GLN A 105 -0.75 8.06 4.55
C GLN A 105 -1.53 8.34 5.85
N ASN A 106 -1.75 9.61 6.18
CA ASN A 106 -2.50 10.05 7.37
C ASN A 106 -4.02 9.84 7.25
N ALA A 107 -4.53 9.58 6.05
CA ALA A 107 -5.94 9.25 5.81
C ALA A 107 -6.25 7.77 6.08
N PHE A 108 -5.21 6.93 6.21
CA PHE A 108 -5.34 5.53 6.57
C PHE A 108 -5.12 5.34 8.07
N ALA A 109 -5.81 4.36 8.65
CA ALA A 109 -5.52 3.98 10.02
C ALA A 109 -4.08 3.47 10.10
N ALA A 110 -3.27 4.07 10.97
CA ALA A 110 -1.92 3.61 11.21
C ALA A 110 -1.93 2.14 11.66
N PRO A 111 -0.92 1.33 11.28
CA PRO A 111 -0.86 -0.05 11.73
C PRO A 111 -0.83 -0.10 13.26
N ARG A 112 -1.47 -1.11 13.84
CA ARG A 112 -1.60 -1.28 15.29
C ARG A 112 -0.26 -1.38 16.04
N ASN A 113 0.85 -1.54 15.32
CA ASN A 113 2.20 -1.75 15.84
C ASN A 113 3.16 -0.60 15.47
N LEU A 114 2.75 0.65 15.69
CA LEU A 114 3.63 1.81 15.56
C LEU A 114 4.93 1.58 16.37
N GLY A 115 6.08 1.55 15.67
CA GLY A 115 7.39 1.25 16.24
C GLY A 115 7.97 -0.14 15.93
N ARG A 116 7.24 -1.01 15.22
CA ARG A 116 7.79 -2.26 14.64
C ARG A 116 7.61 -2.24 13.12
N ALA A 117 8.57 -2.82 12.40
CA ALA A 117 8.42 -3.09 10.97
C ALA A 117 7.18 -3.95 10.71
N GLY A 118 6.28 -3.48 9.84
CA GLY A 118 5.18 -4.25 9.30
C GLY A 118 5.67 -5.17 8.18
N LEU A 119 5.07 -6.36 8.09
CA LEU A 119 5.42 -7.35 7.09
C LEU A 119 4.14 -7.95 6.51
N LEU A 120 4.00 -7.87 5.19
CA LEU A 120 2.90 -8.50 4.45
C LEU A 120 3.49 -9.52 3.48
N GLN A 121 2.96 -10.73 3.50
CA GLN A 121 3.30 -11.77 2.54
C GLN A 121 2.07 -12.09 1.69
N ILE A 122 2.20 -11.83 0.40
CA ILE A 122 1.11 -11.95 -0.57
C ILE A 122 1.45 -13.11 -1.51
N ALA A 123 0.56 -14.10 -1.52
CA ALA A 123 0.65 -15.24 -2.43
C ALA A 123 -0.02 -14.92 -3.76
N THR A 124 0.16 -15.81 -4.74
CA THR A 124 -0.42 -15.65 -6.08
C THR A 124 -1.94 -15.44 -5.99
N PRO A 125 -2.44 -14.24 -6.36
CA PRO A 125 -3.84 -13.92 -6.28
C PRO A 125 -4.60 -14.54 -7.45
N THR A 126 -5.89 -14.79 -7.23
CA THR A 126 -6.85 -15.17 -8.25
C THR A 126 -7.26 -13.97 -9.10
N GLN A 127 -7.79 -14.22 -10.29
CA GLN A 127 -8.29 -13.13 -11.15
C GLN A 127 -9.40 -12.31 -10.46
N GLN A 128 -10.22 -12.94 -9.63
CA GLN A 128 -11.25 -12.25 -8.87
C GLN A 128 -10.65 -11.30 -7.83
N GLU A 129 -9.59 -11.72 -7.14
CA GLU A 129 -8.87 -10.88 -6.18
C GLU A 129 -8.15 -9.72 -6.87
N ILE A 130 -7.57 -9.93 -8.05
CA ILE A 130 -6.97 -8.86 -8.88
C ILE A 130 -8.03 -7.80 -9.23
N SER A 131 -9.20 -8.23 -9.73
CA SER A 131 -10.29 -7.30 -10.06
C SER A 131 -10.80 -6.55 -8.83
N ALA A 132 -10.98 -7.24 -7.71
CA ALA A 132 -11.44 -6.63 -6.46
C ALA A 132 -10.41 -5.63 -5.89
N ALA A 133 -9.13 -5.98 -5.94
CA ALA A 133 -8.04 -5.11 -5.49
C ALA A 133 -7.91 -3.86 -6.35
N THR A 134 -8.07 -3.99 -7.67
CA THR A 134 -8.06 -2.85 -8.61
C THR A 134 -9.21 -1.89 -8.31
N ALA A 135 -10.41 -2.41 -8.06
CA ALA A 135 -11.55 -1.60 -7.64
C ALA A 135 -11.31 -0.94 -6.27
N SER A 136 -10.76 -1.68 -5.31
CA SER A 136 -10.42 -1.19 -3.96
C SER A 136 -9.40 -0.05 -3.98
N VAL A 137 -8.36 -0.14 -4.80
CA VAL A 137 -7.36 0.92 -5.03
C VAL A 137 -8.02 2.14 -5.66
N SER A 138 -8.83 1.93 -6.70
CA SER A 138 -9.53 3.02 -7.40
C SER A 138 -10.49 3.76 -6.48
N GLU A 139 -11.26 3.04 -5.67
CA GLU A 139 -12.17 3.62 -4.68
C GLU A 139 -11.42 4.35 -3.55
N ALA A 140 -10.30 3.79 -3.07
CA ALA A 140 -9.49 4.40 -2.02
C ALA A 140 -8.96 5.78 -2.41
N PHE A 141 -8.63 5.95 -3.70
CA PHE A 141 -8.08 7.17 -4.27
C PHE A 141 -9.11 8.02 -5.01
N ASP A 142 -10.40 7.67 -4.93
CA ASP A 142 -11.47 8.53 -5.39
C ASP A 142 -11.40 9.87 -4.60
N PRO A 143 -11.37 11.03 -5.28
CA PRO A 143 -11.34 12.34 -4.63
C PRO A 143 -12.41 12.53 -3.56
N HIS A 144 -13.59 11.93 -3.73
CA HIS A 144 -14.67 11.96 -2.74
C HIS A 144 -14.31 11.18 -1.48
N GLN A 145 -13.67 10.02 -1.62
CA GLN A 145 -13.28 9.15 -0.49
C GLN A 145 -12.09 9.71 0.27
N LEU A 146 -11.10 10.28 -0.42
CA LEU A 146 -9.96 10.96 0.21
C LEU A 146 -10.42 12.16 1.05
N ARG A 147 -11.45 12.89 0.61
CA ARG A 147 -12.03 14.01 1.35
C ARG A 147 -12.81 13.58 2.59
N VAL A 148 -13.47 12.42 2.56
CA VAL A 148 -14.17 11.85 3.72
C VAL A 148 -13.19 11.32 4.78
N ARG A 149 -12.01 10.84 4.36
CA ARG A 149 -10.97 10.25 5.24
C ARG A 149 -9.95 11.23 5.79
N GLY A 150 -9.80 12.42 5.18
CA GLY A 150 -8.89 13.46 5.68
C GLY A 150 -9.26 13.93 7.09
N PRO A 151 -8.32 14.52 7.86
CA PRO A 151 -8.64 15.04 9.18
C PRO A 151 -9.77 16.06 9.02
N GLY A 152 -10.91 15.77 9.66
CA GLY A 152 -12.02 16.69 9.74
C GLY A 152 -11.58 17.97 10.44
N LEU A 153 -11.06 18.93 9.66
CA LEU A 153 -11.06 20.32 10.05
C LEU A 153 -12.53 20.73 10.09
N GLY A 154 -13.08 20.72 11.30
CA GLY A 154 -14.42 21.18 11.59
C GLY A 154 -14.62 22.57 11.01
N LEU A 155 -15.38 22.66 9.92
CA LEU A 155 -16.00 23.91 9.53
C LEU A 155 -17.24 24.07 10.41
N ASN A 156 -16.99 24.67 11.57
CA ASN A 156 -17.99 25.42 12.30
C ASN A 156 -18.56 26.48 11.35
N SER A 157 -19.74 26.22 10.79
CA SER A 157 -20.52 27.20 10.03
C SER A 157 -21.81 27.44 10.80
N GLY A 158 -21.94 28.66 11.28
CA GLY A 158 -22.89 29.06 12.29
C GLY A 158 -24.36 28.89 11.91
N ALA A 159 -25.17 28.77 12.93
CA ALA A 159 -26.50 29.38 12.94
C ALA A 159 -26.62 30.18 14.24
N ALA A 160 -26.17 31.43 14.19
CA ALA A 160 -26.74 32.47 15.02
C ALA A 160 -28.24 32.52 14.70
N ARG A 161 -29.08 32.36 15.71
CA ARG A 161 -30.46 32.84 15.68
C ARG A 161 -30.73 33.55 17.00
N TYR A 162 -31.10 34.81 16.83
CA TYR A 162 -31.62 35.72 17.84
C TYR A 162 -32.76 35.09 18.64
#